data_AF-A0A109W3Y0-F1
#
_entry.id   AF-A0A109W3Y0-F1
#
_cell.length_a   1.000
_cell.length_b   1.000
_cell.length_c   1.000
_cell.angle_alpha   90.00
_cell.angle_beta   90.00
_cell.angle_gamma   90.00
#
_symmetry.space_group_name_H-M   'P 1'
#
loop_
_entity.id
_entity.type
_entity.pdbx_description
1 polymer ?
#
loop_
_entity_poly.entity_id
_entity_poly.type
_entity_poly.pdbx_seq_one_letter_code
_entity_poly.pdbx_strand_id
1 'polypeptide(L)'
;MLAKWEREIMDDARAYYPGGQAAPALDSPPDGEALDAYAATLLRMLGTSYPDFVYLGQGQRGALSFMAFSFESLKGPSPARLYDEQITRLEKAVGPDALRNHAFRMYFEEIVLLVKPSALRFWTRTQAVHDVDHIIADILKTDEEEQPPHAEA
;
A
#
# COMPACT_ATOMS: atom_id res chain seq x y z
N MET A 1 2.68 23.05 -16.49
CA MET A 1 1.43 22.49 -15.93
C MET A 1 1.83 21.21 -15.22
N LEU A 2 1.52 21.07 -13.92
CA LEU A 2 1.89 19.87 -13.16
C LEU A 2 0.91 18.73 -13.45
N ALA A 3 1.42 17.51 -13.53
CA ALA A 3 0.61 16.30 -13.53
C ALA A 3 -0.17 16.18 -12.21
N LYS A 4 -1.24 15.37 -12.21
CA LYS A 4 -2.11 15.26 -11.02
C LYS A 4 -1.35 14.73 -9.81
N TRP A 5 -0.54 13.69 -9.97
CA TRP A 5 0.26 13.10 -8.88
C TRP A 5 1.30 14.08 -8.32
N GLU A 6 1.93 14.91 -9.17
CA GLU A 6 2.87 15.94 -8.73
C GLU A 6 2.18 16.99 -7.84
N ARG A 7 0.94 17.37 -8.19
CA ARG A 7 0.13 18.26 -7.34
C ARG A 7 -0.24 17.61 -6.01
N GLU A 8 -0.61 16.33 -6.02
CA GLU A 8 -0.93 15.60 -4.78
C GLU A 8 0.27 15.59 -3.82
N ILE A 9 1.49 15.37 -4.33
CA ILE A 9 2.73 15.47 -3.53
C ILE A 9 2.93 16.89 -3.00
N MET A 10 2.76 17.91 -3.83
CA MET A 10 2.92 19.30 -3.39
C MET A 10 1.87 19.72 -2.35
N ASP A 11 0.64 19.23 -2.46
CA ASP A 11 -0.43 19.54 -1.52
C ASP A 11 -0.15 18.90 -0.16
N ASP A 12 0.23 17.62 -0.13
CA ASP A 12 0.67 16.96 1.09
C ASP A 12 1.91 17.65 1.67
N ALA A 13 2.84 18.07 0.81
CA ALA A 13 4.00 18.84 1.25
C ALA A 13 3.57 20.13 1.95
N ARG A 14 2.65 20.89 1.38
CA ARG A 14 2.14 22.12 2.03
C ARG A 14 1.36 21.86 3.31
N ALA A 15 0.56 20.79 3.34
CA ALA A 15 -0.27 20.44 4.48
C ALA A 15 0.57 19.99 5.68
N TYR A 16 1.65 19.24 5.44
CA TYR A 16 2.37 18.54 6.51
C TYR A 16 3.83 18.99 6.69
N TYR A 17 4.47 19.64 5.71
CA TYR A 17 5.88 20.06 5.82
C TYR A 17 6.20 21.31 6.65
N PRO A 18 5.26 22.11 7.21
CA PRO A 18 5.65 23.09 8.23
C PRO A 18 6.41 22.46 9.42
N GLY A 19 6.32 21.13 9.62
CA GLY A 19 7.18 20.32 10.52
C GLY A 19 7.91 19.15 9.84
N GLY A 20 7.90 19.06 8.51
CA GLY A 20 8.44 17.93 7.74
C GLY A 20 7.84 16.58 8.17
N GLN A 21 8.67 15.52 8.16
CA GLN A 21 8.28 14.19 8.65
C GLN A 21 8.05 14.12 10.17
N ALA A 22 8.42 15.17 10.91
CA ALA A 22 8.22 15.28 12.35
C ALA A 22 6.96 16.08 12.71
N ALA A 23 6.11 16.40 11.73
CA ALA A 23 4.85 17.09 12.00
C ALA A 23 3.95 16.22 12.88
N PRO A 24 3.50 16.70 14.06
CA PRO A 24 2.70 15.87 14.98
C PRO A 24 1.41 15.29 14.39
N ALA A 25 0.82 15.99 13.41
CA ALA A 25 -0.35 15.51 12.68
C ALA A 25 -0.09 14.18 11.96
N LEU A 26 1.15 13.90 11.57
CA LEU A 26 1.53 12.68 10.86
C LEU A 26 1.59 11.43 11.76
N ASP A 27 1.68 11.62 13.08
CA ASP A 27 1.61 10.53 14.07
C ASP A 27 0.17 10.23 14.52
N SER A 28 -0.80 11.05 14.10
CA SER A 28 -2.21 10.82 14.40
C SER A 28 -2.80 9.73 13.51
N PRO A 29 -3.83 9.02 13.97
CA PRO A 29 -4.60 8.13 13.10
C PRO A 29 -5.16 8.89 11.89
N PRO A 30 -5.11 8.30 10.67
CA PRO A 30 -5.75 8.91 9.52
C PRO A 30 -7.27 8.90 9.71
N ASP A 31 -7.93 9.96 9.25
CA ASP A 31 -9.38 9.97 9.13
C ASP A 31 -9.82 9.21 7.87
N GLY A 32 -11.14 9.06 7.71
CA GLY A 32 -11.70 8.36 6.55
C GLY A 32 -11.33 9.03 5.22
N GLU A 33 -11.26 10.37 5.20
CA GLU A 33 -10.92 11.13 3.99
C GLU A 33 -9.48 10.86 3.55
N ALA A 34 -8.52 10.82 4.48
CA ALA A 34 -7.14 10.49 4.18
C ALA A 34 -6.99 9.06 3.63
N LEU A 35 -7.69 8.09 4.22
CA LEU A 35 -7.67 6.69 3.76
C LEU A 35 -8.29 6.55 2.36
N ASP A 36 -9.42 7.22 2.11
CA ASP A 36 -10.08 7.22 0.81
C ASP A 36 -9.21 7.90 -0.25
N ALA A 37 -8.56 9.02 0.09
CA ALA A 37 -7.64 9.74 -0.79
C ALA A 37 -6.42 8.88 -1.14
N TYR A 38 -5.85 8.18 -0.15
CA TYR A 38 -4.76 7.22 -0.37
C TYR A 38 -5.17 6.13 -1.37
N ALA A 39 -6.30 5.46 -1.11
CA ALA A 39 -6.78 4.37 -1.95
C ALA A 39 -7.10 4.85 -3.36
N ALA A 40 -7.74 6.02 -3.50
CA ALA A 40 -8.05 6.62 -4.78
C ALA A 40 -6.79 6.98 -5.59
N THR A 41 -5.74 7.50 -4.94
CA THR A 41 -4.46 7.76 -5.61
C THR A 41 -3.82 6.46 -6.08
N LEU A 42 -3.78 5.42 -5.24
CA LEU A 42 -3.19 4.13 -5.59
C LEU A 42 -3.93 3.49 -6.78
N LEU A 43 -5.26 3.39 -6.71
CA LEU A 43 -6.11 2.86 -7.78
C LEU A 43 -5.93 3.63 -9.09
N ARG A 44 -5.90 4.97 -9.03
CA ARG A 44 -5.73 5.81 -10.22
C ARG A 44 -4.38 5.59 -10.89
N MET A 45 -3.32 5.42 -10.08
CA MET A 45 -1.95 5.30 -10.58
C MET A 45 -1.68 3.90 -11.13
N LEU A 46 -2.15 2.85 -10.47
CA LEU A 46 -2.01 1.47 -10.97
C LEU A 46 -3.01 1.14 -12.07
N GLY A 47 -4.20 1.73 -12.04
CA GLY A 47 -5.28 1.46 -12.98
C GLY A 47 -4.95 1.77 -14.45
N THR A 48 -3.91 2.57 -14.72
CA THR A 48 -3.44 2.77 -16.10
C THR A 48 -2.69 1.56 -16.66
N SER A 49 -1.99 0.82 -15.81
CA SER A 49 -1.22 -0.37 -16.18
C SER A 49 -1.99 -1.67 -15.90
N TYR A 50 -2.86 -1.65 -14.89
CA TYR A 50 -3.68 -2.77 -14.43
C TYR A 50 -5.15 -2.33 -14.36
N PRO A 51 -5.89 -2.37 -15.49
CA PRO A 51 -7.25 -1.82 -15.57
C PRO A 51 -8.26 -2.50 -14.63
N ASP A 52 -8.03 -3.77 -14.31
CA ASP A 52 -8.87 -4.56 -13.40
C ASP A 52 -8.46 -4.41 -11.92
N PHE A 53 -7.54 -3.50 -11.62
CA PHE A 53 -7.07 -3.26 -10.26
C PHE A 53 -8.16 -2.60 -9.40
N VAL A 54 -8.59 -3.30 -8.35
CA VAL A 54 -9.73 -2.92 -7.51
C VAL A 54 -9.39 -2.90 -6.02
N TYR A 55 -10.09 -2.05 -5.29
CA TYR A 55 -10.02 -2.00 -3.83
C TYR A 55 -10.96 -3.04 -3.23
N LEU A 56 -10.43 -3.88 -2.34
CA LEU A 56 -11.18 -4.96 -1.69
C LEU A 56 -11.68 -4.59 -0.29
N GLY A 57 -10.98 -3.67 0.38
CA GLY A 57 -11.35 -3.21 1.72
C GLY A 57 -10.16 -2.86 2.59
N GLN A 58 -10.47 -2.47 3.82
CA GLN A 58 -9.50 -2.13 4.86
C GLN A 58 -9.91 -2.68 6.21
N GLY A 59 -8.94 -2.73 7.11
CA GLY A 59 -9.19 -3.02 8.51
C GLY A 59 -8.08 -2.50 9.41
N GLN A 60 -8.28 -2.72 10.70
CA GLN A 60 -7.33 -2.32 11.73
C GLN A 60 -7.15 -3.46 12.72
N ARG A 61 -5.92 -3.67 13.16
CA ARG A 61 -5.55 -4.64 14.18
C ARG A 61 -4.49 -4.03 15.09
N GLY A 62 -4.89 -3.66 16.30
CA GLY A 62 -4.02 -2.95 17.23
C GLY A 62 -3.53 -1.63 16.64
N ALA A 63 -2.21 -1.46 16.55
CA ALA A 63 -1.57 -0.26 15.99
C ALA A 63 -1.32 -0.35 14.47
N LEU A 64 -1.86 -1.37 13.81
CA LEU A 64 -1.72 -1.60 12.37
C LEU A 64 -3.03 -1.32 11.67
N SER A 65 -2.95 -0.61 10.56
CA SER A 65 -4.00 -0.52 9.56
C SER A 65 -3.57 -1.32 8.33
N PHE A 66 -4.54 -1.85 7.60
CA PHE A 66 -4.26 -2.56 6.37
C PHE A 66 -5.30 -2.24 5.31
N MET A 67 -4.85 -2.25 4.05
CA MET A 67 -5.69 -2.11 2.86
C MET A 67 -5.37 -3.21 1.88
N ALA A 68 -6.40 -3.81 1.31
CA ALA A 68 -6.28 -4.87 0.32
C ALA A 68 -6.78 -4.40 -1.04
N PHE A 69 -6.03 -4.76 -2.07
CA PHE A 69 -6.36 -4.52 -3.45
C PHE A 69 -6.15 -5.81 -4.25
N SER A 70 -6.83 -5.96 -5.38
CA SER A 70 -6.61 -7.07 -6.29
C SER A 70 -6.33 -6.59 -7.69
N PHE A 71 -5.46 -7.30 -8.42
CA PHE A 71 -5.20 -7.10 -9.85
C PHE A 71 -6.30 -7.68 -10.74
N GLU A 72 -7.19 -8.50 -10.18
CA GLU A 72 -8.36 -9.01 -10.87
C GLU A 72 -9.66 -8.52 -10.22
N SER A 73 -10.70 -8.39 -11.04
CA SER A 73 -12.06 -8.16 -10.53
C SER A 73 -12.57 -9.43 -9.83
N LEU A 74 -12.28 -9.55 -8.53
CA LEU A 74 -12.78 -10.65 -7.72
C LEU A 74 -14.30 -10.59 -7.62
N LYS A 75 -14.98 -11.60 -8.17
CA LYS A 75 -16.43 -11.78 -7.99
C LYS A 75 -16.72 -12.43 -6.64
N GLY A 76 -16.83 -11.62 -5.59
CA GLY A 76 -17.26 -12.06 -4.27
C GLY A 76 -16.71 -11.18 -3.15
N PRO A 77 -17.29 -11.25 -1.94
CA PRO A 77 -16.72 -10.56 -0.79
C PRO A 77 -15.34 -11.13 -0.51
N SER A 78 -14.31 -10.28 -0.47
CA SER A 78 -13.01 -10.75 -0.02
C SER A 78 -13.11 -11.16 1.46
N PRO A 79 -12.74 -12.39 1.83
CA PRO A 79 -12.84 -12.82 3.20
C PRO A 79 -11.88 -11.99 4.06
N ALA A 80 -12.40 -11.09 4.91
CA ALA A 80 -11.62 -10.40 5.94
C ALA A 80 -10.73 -11.38 6.75
N ARG A 81 -11.19 -12.63 6.86
CA ARG A 81 -10.49 -13.76 7.49
C ARG A 81 -9.18 -14.15 6.80
N LEU A 82 -9.06 -14.04 5.47
CA LEU A 82 -7.80 -14.30 4.75
C LEU A 82 -6.74 -13.28 5.15
N TYR A 83 -7.12 -12.00 5.28
CA TYR A 83 -6.18 -10.95 5.69
C TYR A 83 -5.68 -11.16 7.12
N ASP A 84 -6.57 -11.54 8.04
CA ASP A 84 -6.21 -11.79 9.43
C ASP A 84 -5.14 -12.90 9.58
N GLU A 85 -5.24 -13.97 8.78
CA GLU A 85 -4.25 -15.04 8.78
C GLU A 85 -2.90 -14.55 8.27
N GLN A 86 -2.88 -13.76 7.18
CA GLN A 86 -1.66 -13.19 6.64
C GLN A 86 -1.00 -12.21 7.61
N ILE A 87 -1.77 -11.32 8.24
CA ILE A 87 -1.27 -10.37 9.24
C ILE A 87 -0.72 -11.13 10.46
N THR A 88 -1.39 -12.19 10.90
CA THR A 88 -0.88 -13.02 12.01
C THR A 88 0.45 -13.69 11.66
N ARG A 89 0.61 -14.16 10.41
CA ARG A 89 1.88 -14.73 9.94
C ARG A 89 2.98 -13.67 9.90
N LEU A 90 2.66 -12.47 9.41
CA LEU A 90 3.59 -11.34 9.40
C LEU A 90 4.03 -10.96 10.83
N GLU A 91 3.08 -10.80 11.76
CA GLU A 91 3.36 -10.50 13.18
C GLU A 91 4.34 -11.50 13.80
N LYS A 92 4.19 -12.79 13.50
CA LYS A 92 5.10 -13.84 13.99
C LYS A 92 6.48 -13.80 13.33
N ALA A 93 6.55 -13.41 12.06
CA ALA A 93 7.79 -13.43 11.28
C ALA A 93 8.71 -12.25 11.62
N VAL A 94 8.17 -11.03 11.72
CA VAL A 94 8.97 -9.81 11.88
C VAL A 94 8.96 -9.25 13.31
N GLY A 95 8.01 -9.69 14.14
CA GLY A 95 7.85 -9.21 15.51
C GLY A 95 7.20 -7.81 15.61
N PRO A 96 6.83 -7.40 16.84
CA PRO A 96 6.02 -6.21 17.06
C PRO A 96 6.75 -4.88 16.79
N ASP A 97 8.06 -4.82 16.95
CA ASP A 97 8.81 -3.57 16.79
C ASP A 97 9.00 -3.17 15.33
N ALA A 98 9.22 -4.15 14.45
CA ALA A 98 9.28 -3.92 13.01
C ALA A 98 7.94 -3.38 12.48
N LEU A 99 6.85 -3.96 12.97
CA LEU A 99 5.48 -3.57 12.60
C LEU A 99 5.08 -2.16 13.03
N ARG A 100 5.69 -1.59 14.09
CA ARG A 100 5.40 -0.20 14.51
C ARG A 100 6.03 0.85 13.61
N ASN A 101 7.11 0.51 12.92
CA ASN A 101 7.96 1.48 12.23
C ASN A 101 8.02 1.28 10.72
N HIS A 102 7.60 0.12 10.23
CA HIS A 102 7.72 -0.23 8.82
C HIS A 102 6.37 -0.58 8.20
N ALA A 103 6.20 -0.13 6.96
CA ALA A 103 5.15 -0.59 6.08
C ALA A 103 5.59 -1.91 5.42
N PHE A 104 4.66 -2.85 5.32
CA PHE A 104 4.84 -4.13 4.67
C PHE A 104 3.86 -4.25 3.51
N ARG A 105 4.32 -4.90 2.44
CA ARG A 105 3.50 -5.28 1.30
C ARG A 105 3.57 -6.79 1.19
N MET A 106 2.41 -7.43 1.12
CA MET A 106 2.30 -8.88 0.98
C MET A 106 1.54 -9.17 -0.30
N TYR A 107 2.06 -10.10 -1.09
CA TYR A 107 1.43 -10.61 -2.29
C TYR A 107 0.98 -12.04 -2.04
N PHE A 108 -0.27 -12.35 -2.39
CA PHE A 108 -0.78 -13.72 -2.38
C PHE A 108 -1.91 -13.82 -3.40
N GLU A 109 -1.86 -14.85 -4.24
CA GLU A 109 -2.76 -14.93 -5.40
C GLU A 109 -2.71 -13.61 -6.19
N GLU A 110 -3.86 -13.05 -6.54
CA GLU A 110 -3.99 -11.77 -7.26
C GLU A 110 -4.17 -10.57 -6.32
N ILE A 111 -3.78 -10.70 -5.05
CA ILE A 111 -4.02 -9.71 -3.99
C ILE A 111 -2.71 -9.08 -3.54
N VAL A 112 -2.71 -7.75 -3.46
CA VAL A 112 -1.73 -6.99 -2.70
C VAL A 112 -2.36 -6.49 -1.41
N LEU A 113 -1.76 -6.86 -0.29
CA LEU A 113 -2.13 -6.42 1.05
C LEU A 113 -1.06 -5.47 1.58
N LEU A 114 -1.44 -4.21 1.77
CA LEU A 114 -0.61 -3.18 2.39
C LEU A 114 -0.88 -3.18 3.88
N VAL A 115 0.13 -3.47 4.70
CA VAL A 115 0.04 -3.47 6.17
C VAL A 115 0.97 -2.41 6.70
N LYS A 116 0.45 -1.40 7.39
CA LYS A 116 1.25 -0.26 7.86
C LYS A 116 0.85 0.17 9.26
N PRO A 117 1.71 0.88 9.98
CA PRO A 117 1.30 1.54 11.22
C PRO A 117 0.11 2.46 10.96
N SER A 118 -0.79 2.57 11.93
CA SER A 118 -1.98 3.42 11.83
C SER A 118 -1.67 4.93 11.86
N ALA A 119 -0.43 5.36 11.69
CA ALA A 119 -0.06 6.78 11.67
C ALA A 119 -0.27 7.38 10.27
N LEU A 120 -0.81 8.59 10.19
CA LEU A 120 -1.17 9.30 8.96
C LEU A 120 -0.03 9.37 7.95
N ARG A 121 1.25 9.51 8.37
CA ARG A 121 2.41 9.51 7.45
C ARG A 121 2.41 8.34 6.46
N PHE A 122 1.92 7.18 6.89
CA PHE A 122 1.91 5.96 6.08
C PHE A 122 0.73 5.90 5.09
N TRP A 123 -0.23 6.81 5.22
CA TRP A 123 -1.51 6.81 4.49
C TRP A 123 -1.76 8.14 3.77
N THR A 124 -0.69 8.89 3.42
CA THR A 124 -0.78 10.12 2.61
C THR A 124 -0.82 9.81 1.11
N ARG A 125 -1.32 10.74 0.28
CA ARG A 125 -1.31 10.57 -1.19
C ARG A 125 0.12 10.46 -1.72
N THR A 126 1.05 11.19 -1.14
CA THR A 126 2.49 11.08 -1.42
C THR A 126 2.99 9.66 -1.19
N GLN A 127 2.64 9.06 -0.05
CA GLN A 127 3.02 7.67 0.23
C GLN A 127 2.36 6.69 -0.75
N ALA A 128 1.11 6.93 -1.17
CA ALA A 128 0.45 6.11 -2.19
C ALA A 128 1.23 6.12 -3.52
N VAL A 129 1.75 7.27 -3.95
CA VAL A 129 2.59 7.36 -5.17
C VAL A 129 3.85 6.51 -5.01
N HIS A 130 4.55 6.61 -3.88
CA HIS A 130 5.73 5.78 -3.62
C HIS A 130 5.40 4.29 -3.58
N ASP A 131 4.27 3.91 -2.99
CA ASP A 131 3.86 2.51 -2.93
C ASP A 131 3.54 1.95 -4.30
N VAL A 132 2.99 2.76 -5.22
CA VAL A 132 2.77 2.35 -6.62
C VAL A 132 4.10 2.00 -7.27
N ASP A 133 5.12 2.87 -7.16
CA ASP A 133 6.43 2.62 -7.74
C ASP A 133 7.04 1.32 -7.20
N HIS A 134 6.89 1.09 -5.90
CA HIS A 134 7.35 -0.14 -5.28
C HIS A 134 6.57 -1.37 -5.74
N ILE A 135 5.24 -1.28 -5.85
CA ILE A 135 4.41 -2.39 -6.32
C ILE A 135 4.80 -2.78 -7.74
N ILE A 136 4.96 -1.81 -8.64
CA ILE A 136 5.39 -2.05 -10.02
C ILE A 136 6.79 -2.70 -10.02
N ALA A 137 7.72 -2.19 -9.21
CA ALA A 137 9.06 -2.76 -9.11
C ALA A 137 9.07 -4.19 -8.57
N ASP A 138 8.20 -4.51 -7.61
CA ASP A 138 8.06 -5.87 -7.04
C ASP A 138 7.50 -6.85 -8.10
N ILE A 139 6.50 -6.42 -8.89
CA ILE A 139 5.92 -7.23 -9.96
C ILE A 139 6.97 -7.50 -11.05
N LEU A 140 7.65 -6.46 -11.54
CA LEU A 140 8.64 -6.60 -12.61
C LEU A 140 9.82 -7.51 -12.22
N LYS A 141 10.21 -7.54 -10.94
CA LYS A 141 11.25 -8.44 -10.45
C LYS A 141 10.80 -9.90 -10.38
N THR A 142 9.53 -10.12 -10.05
CA THR A 142 8.97 -11.46 -9.97
C THR A 142 8.97 -12.11 -11.36
N ASP A 143 8.68 -11.34 -12.41
CA ASP A 143 8.75 -11.80 -13.81
C ASP A 143 10.19 -12.15 -14.27
N GLU A 144 11.22 -11.55 -13.67
CA GLU A 144 12.63 -11.82 -13.99
C GLU A 144 13.14 -13.10 -13.31
N GLU A 145 12.67 -13.43 -12.10
CA GLU A 145 13.08 -14.64 -11.37
C GLU A 145 12.41 -15.93 -11.88
N GLU A 146 11.29 -15.82 -12.61
CA GLU A 146 10.60 -16.95 -13.23
C GLU A 146 11.17 -17.37 -14.61
N GLN A 147 12.15 -16.65 -15.17
CA GLN A 147 12.82 -17.10 -16.40
C GLN A 147 13.75 -18.28 -16.10
N PRO A 148 13.55 -19.47 -16.71
CA PRO A 148 14.48 -20.58 -16.52
C PRO A 148 15.87 -20.15 -17.02
N PRO A 149 16.96 -20.59 -16.35
CA PRO A 149 18.30 -20.28 -16.84
C PRO A 149 18.38 -20.78 -18.28
N HIS A 150 18.67 -19.86 -19.20
CA HIS A 150 18.95 -20.19 -20.58
C HIS A 150 20.00 -21.32 -20.56
N ALA A 151 19.55 -22.52 -20.92
CA ALA A 151 20.44 -23.63 -21.17
C ALA A 151 21.25 -23.26 -22.41
N GLU A 152 22.46 -22.74 -22.19
CA GLU A 152 23.46 -22.65 -23.23
C GLU A 152 23.72 -24.07 -23.74
N ALA A 153 23.43 -24.27 -25.02
CA ALA A 153 23.60 -25.51 -25.76
C ALA A 153 25.04 -25.69 -26.25
#